data_AF-A0A1X1WCV6-F1
#
_entry.id   AF-A0A1X1WCV6-F1
#
_cell.length_a   1.000
_cell.length_b   1.000
_cell.length_c   1.000
_cell.angle_alpha   90.00
_cell.angle_beta   90.00
_cell.angle_gamma   90.00
#
_symmetry.space_group_name_H-M   'P 1'
#
loop_
_entity.id
_entity.type
_entity.pdbx_description
1 polymer ?
#
loop_
_entity_poly.entity_id
_entity_poly.type
_entity_poly.pdbx_seq_one_letter_code
_entity_poly.pdbx_strand_id
1 'polypeptide(L)'
;MNVGVDTVVGVDTVSDMLAVRLPEPLEDDPAVMVLGERLHGLLVALGVPARDWLSVAQRLDVCDTRTADALGGYVDVLVADRCGRPGEDLVSDLVTFEVDGRALTADELRAIVVGLLMS
;
A
#
# COMPACT_ATOMS: atom_id res chain seq x y z
N MET A 1 -21.40 -8.57 -15.07
CA MET A 1 -20.52 -9.68 -14.64
C MET A 1 -19.45 -9.07 -13.77
N ASN A 2 -19.64 -9.11 -12.45
CA ASN A 2 -18.72 -8.52 -11.49
C ASN A 2 -17.92 -9.67 -10.87
N VAL A 3 -16.79 -10.03 -11.49
CA VAL A 3 -15.96 -11.15 -11.04
C VAL A 3 -14.95 -10.61 -10.04
N GLY A 4 -15.25 -10.85 -8.77
CA GLY A 4 -14.35 -11.09 -7.64
C GLY A 4 -12.98 -10.41 -7.64
N VAL A 5 -12.90 -9.20 -7.09
CA VAL A 5 -11.66 -8.72 -6.46
C VAL A 5 -11.56 -9.20 -5.00
N ASP A 6 -12.69 -9.64 -4.42
CA ASP A 6 -12.82 -10.13 -3.03
C ASP A 6 -12.30 -11.56 -2.76
N THR A 7 -11.76 -12.28 -3.76
CA THR A 7 -11.55 -13.75 -3.62
C THR A 7 -10.12 -14.22 -3.90
N VAL A 8 -9.21 -13.34 -4.30
CA VAL A 8 -7.82 -13.76 -4.59
C VAL A 8 -6.94 -13.67 -3.36
N VAL A 9 -7.14 -12.69 -2.48
CA VAL A 9 -6.50 -12.62 -1.16
C VAL A 9 -7.59 -12.22 -0.17
N GLY A 10 -7.75 -12.97 0.93
CA GLY A 10 -8.72 -12.59 1.95
C GLY A 10 -8.40 -11.22 2.52
N VAL A 11 -9.41 -10.35 2.67
CA VAL A 11 -9.25 -9.02 3.29
C VAL A 11 -8.60 -9.14 4.68
N ASP A 12 -8.95 -10.19 5.42
CA ASP A 12 -8.34 -10.52 6.72
C ASP A 12 -6.83 -10.78 6.59
N THR A 13 -6.41 -11.50 5.55
CA THR A 13 -4.98 -11.78 5.31
C THR A 13 -4.19 -10.51 5.01
N VAL A 14 -4.68 -9.64 4.14
CA VAL A 14 -3.99 -8.36 3.86
C VAL A 14 -3.96 -7.49 5.11
N SER A 15 -5.04 -7.46 5.89
CA SER A 15 -5.11 -6.70 7.14
C SER A 15 -4.13 -7.22 8.19
N ASP A 16 -3.99 -8.54 8.32
CA ASP A 16 -3.02 -9.17 9.21
C ASP A 16 -1.58 -8.85 8.79
N MET A 17 -1.28 -8.94 7.49
CA MET A 17 0.03 -8.58 6.95
C MET A 17 0.34 -7.09 7.16
N LEU A 18 -0.66 -6.22 6.97
CA LEU A 18 -0.53 -4.79 7.25
C LEU A 18 -0.24 -4.54 8.73
N ALA A 19 -0.98 -5.19 9.63
CA ALA A 19 -0.83 -5.02 11.07
C ALA A 19 0.59 -5.37 11.55
N VAL A 20 1.22 -6.38 10.96
CA VAL A 20 2.62 -6.76 11.24
C VAL A 20 3.63 -5.67 10.83
N ARG A 21 3.28 -4.84 9.85
CA ARG A 21 4.16 -3.81 9.27
C ARG A 21 3.89 -2.39 9.77
N LEU A 22 2.84 -2.19 10.56
CA LEU A 22 2.57 -0.89 11.15
C LEU A 22 3.69 -0.54 12.15
N PRO A 23 4.22 0.68 12.11
CA PRO A 23 5.21 1.11 13.08
C PRO A 23 4.59 1.22 14.47
N GLU A 24 5.39 0.98 15.50
CA GLU A 24 5.04 1.34 16.87
C GLU A 24 4.76 2.86 16.93
N PRO A 25 3.77 3.30 17.72
CA PRO A 25 3.46 4.72 17.85
C PRO A 25 4.66 5.48 18.41
N LEU A 26 5.18 6.43 17.64
CA LEU A 26 6.26 7.32 18.05
C LEU A 26 5.65 8.65 18.48
N GLU A 27 5.64 8.88 19.79
CA GLU A 27 5.40 10.21 20.35
C GLU A 27 6.54 11.14 19.88
N ASP A 28 6.20 12.31 19.33
CA ASP A 28 7.12 13.35 18.82
C ASP A 28 7.76 13.17 17.41
N ASP A 29 7.21 12.33 16.52
CA ASP A 29 7.65 12.30 15.11
C ASP A 29 7.02 13.46 14.30
N PRO A 30 7.81 14.36 13.66
CA PRO A 30 7.28 15.44 12.83
C PRO A 30 6.46 14.95 11.64
N ALA A 31 6.75 13.77 11.08
CA ALA A 31 5.94 13.18 10.01
C ALA A 31 4.55 12.77 10.53
N VAL A 32 4.47 12.24 11.75
CA VAL A 32 3.20 11.95 12.42
C VAL A 32 2.40 13.23 12.66
N MET A 33 3.04 14.34 13.07
CA MET A 33 2.34 15.61 13.26
C MET A 33 1.76 16.18 11.96
N VAL A 34 2.47 16.01 10.83
CA VAL A 34 2.04 16.56 9.53
C VAL A 34 1.00 15.68 8.85
N LEU A 35 1.17 14.36 8.90
CA LEU A 35 0.35 13.40 8.16
C LEU A 35 -0.78 12.79 9.01
N GLY A 36 -0.66 12.84 10.33
CA GLY A 36 -1.44 12.05 11.27
C GLY A 36 -0.90 10.62 11.40
N GLU A 37 -1.11 10.02 12.57
CA GLU A 37 -0.62 8.66 12.90
C GLU A 37 -1.05 7.61 11.88
N ARG A 38 -2.32 7.63 11.48
CA ARG A 38 -2.89 6.63 10.57
C ARG A 38 -2.24 6.65 9.20
N LEU A 39 -2.16 7.81 8.56
CA LEU A 39 -1.58 7.93 7.22
C LEU A 39 -0.08 7.69 7.26
N HIS A 40 0.62 8.23 8.26
CA HIS A 40 2.04 7.97 8.44
C HIS A 40 2.32 6.46 8.57
N GLY A 41 1.62 5.77 9.47
CA GLY A 41 1.79 4.34 9.68
C GLY A 41 1.52 3.52 8.41
N LEU A 42 0.49 3.88 7.65
CA LEU A 42 0.17 3.24 6.38
C LEU A 42 1.27 3.44 5.33
N LEU A 43 1.78 4.66 5.17
CA LEU A 43 2.85 4.95 4.19
C LEU A 43 4.16 4.22 4.54
N VAL A 44 4.48 4.13 5.84
CA VAL A 44 5.62 3.34 6.33
C VAL A 44 5.42 1.86 6.06
N ALA A 45 4.26 1.30 6.44
CA ALA A 45 3.97 -0.12 6.28
C ALA A 45 3.95 -0.57 4.81
N LEU A 46 3.52 0.31 3.90
CA LEU A 46 3.56 0.08 2.45
C LEU A 46 4.95 0.30 1.82
N GLY A 47 5.94 0.76 2.59
CA GLY A 47 7.28 1.02 2.08
C GLY A 47 7.36 2.20 1.11
N VAL A 48 6.44 3.17 1.23
CA VAL A 48 6.44 4.42 0.46
C VAL A 48 7.70 5.21 0.87
N PRO A 49 8.56 5.64 -0.07
CA PRO A 49 9.74 6.42 0.27
C PRO A 49 9.36 7.73 0.97
N ALA A 50 10.10 8.11 2.02
CA ALA A 50 9.78 9.29 2.82
C ALA A 50 9.69 10.61 2.01
N ARG A 51 10.49 10.73 0.94
CA ARG A 51 10.44 11.87 0.00
C ARG A 51 9.10 12.00 -0.73
N ASP A 52 8.34 10.91 -0.85
CA ASP A 52 7.10 10.85 -1.62
C ASP A 52 5.86 11.01 -0.71
N TRP A 53 6.01 10.92 0.62
CA TRP A 53 4.91 10.95 1.58
C TRP A 53 3.98 12.15 1.42
N LEU A 54 4.52 13.36 1.38
CA LEU A 54 3.71 14.57 1.24
C LEU A 54 2.97 14.60 -0.11
N SER A 55 3.64 14.13 -1.18
CA SER A 55 3.08 14.10 -2.52
C SER A 55 1.94 13.07 -2.63
N VAL A 56 2.05 11.93 -1.93
CA VAL A 56 0.98 10.93 -1.86
C VAL A 56 -0.18 11.45 -1.00
N ALA A 57 0.12 12.05 0.16
CA ALA A 57 -0.88 12.63 1.06
C ALA A 57 -1.73 13.71 0.36
N GLN A 58 -1.09 14.61 -0.40
CA GLN A 58 -1.80 15.65 -1.16
C GLN A 58 -2.74 15.09 -2.23
N ARG A 59 -2.42 13.94 -2.82
CA ARG A 59 -3.31 13.28 -3.78
C ARG A 59 -4.52 12.65 -3.08
N LEU A 60 -4.32 12.10 -1.89
CA LEU A 60 -5.38 11.48 -1.09
C LEU A 60 -6.38 12.49 -0.49
N ASP A 61 -6.02 13.77 -0.38
CA ASP A 61 -6.91 14.83 0.11
C ASP A 61 -8.18 15.00 -0.77
N VAL A 62 -8.13 14.54 -2.02
CA VAL A 62 -9.28 14.50 -2.95
C VAL A 62 -9.56 13.06 -3.34
N CYS A 63 -10.47 12.38 -2.63
CA CYS A 63 -10.87 11.02 -2.96
C CYS A 63 -11.85 10.98 -4.14
N ASP A 64 -11.32 11.10 -5.37
CA ASP A 64 -12.07 10.86 -6.60
C ASP A 64 -11.46 9.73 -7.45
N THR A 65 -12.14 9.33 -8.52
CA THR A 65 -11.67 8.27 -9.43
C THR A 65 -10.37 8.64 -10.16
N ARG A 66 -10.08 9.94 -10.36
CA ARG A 66 -8.82 10.38 -10.97
C ARG A 66 -7.66 10.22 -10.00
N THR A 67 -7.90 10.34 -8.70
CA THR A 67 -6.92 10.05 -7.66
C THR A 67 -6.52 8.59 -7.65
N ALA A 68 -7.47 7.66 -7.83
CA ALA A 68 -7.18 6.24 -7.93
C ALA A 68 -6.25 5.93 -9.13
N ASP A 69 -6.52 6.50 -10.31
CA ASP A 69 -5.67 6.33 -11.50
C ASP A 69 -4.27 6.94 -11.32
N ALA A 70 -4.20 8.14 -10.73
CA ALA A 70 -2.93 8.82 -10.48
C ALA A 70 -2.06 8.08 -9.45
N LEU A 71 -2.68 7.49 -8.42
CA LEU A 71 -2.00 6.63 -7.46
C LEU A 71 -1.62 5.29 -8.09
N GLY A 72 -2.44 4.75 -9.00
CA GLY A 72 -2.17 3.51 -9.72
C GLY A 72 -0.81 3.52 -10.41
N GLY A 73 -0.51 4.59 -11.17
CA GLY A 73 0.79 4.71 -11.85
C GLY A 73 1.98 4.86 -10.89
N TYR A 74 1.80 5.51 -9.75
CA TYR A 74 2.82 5.56 -8.69
C TYR A 74 3.06 4.18 -8.06
N VAL A 75 1.96 3.46 -7.76
CA VAL A 75 1.99 2.13 -7.17
C VAL A 75 2.64 1.11 -8.10
N ASP A 76 2.38 1.17 -9.41
CA ASP A 76 3.04 0.30 -10.39
C ASP A 76 4.58 0.44 -10.34
N VAL A 77 5.08 1.68 -10.19
CA VAL A 77 6.52 1.94 -10.04
C VAL A 77 7.05 1.39 -8.72
N LEU A 78 6.33 1.59 -7.61
CA LEU A 78 6.71 1.07 -6.31
C LEU A 78 6.78 -0.45 -6.31
N VAL A 79 5.78 -1.13 -6.88
CA VAL A 79 5.74 -2.58 -7.05
C VAL A 79 6.90 -3.06 -7.91
N ALA A 80 7.14 -2.41 -9.06
CA ALA A 80 8.24 -2.79 -9.96
C ALA A 80 9.61 -2.66 -9.29
N ASP A 81 9.83 -1.63 -8.47
CA ASP A 81 11.05 -1.48 -7.67
C ASP A 81 11.20 -2.65 -6.69
N ARG A 82 10.12 -3.05 -6.00
CA ARG A 82 10.16 -4.15 -5.01
C ARG A 82 10.29 -5.53 -5.63
N CYS A 83 9.79 -5.73 -6.86
CA CYS A 83 10.09 -6.93 -7.65
C CYS A 83 11.59 -7.09 -7.91
N GLY A 84 12.32 -5.99 -8.12
CA GLY A 84 13.77 -6.03 -8.33
C GLY A 84 14.58 -6.04 -7.03
N ARG A 85 14.06 -5.37 -5.99
CA ARG A 85 14.72 -5.18 -4.69
C ARG A 85 13.69 -5.24 -3.56
N PRO A 86 13.42 -6.44 -3.02
CA PRO A 86 12.54 -6.59 -1.87
C PRO A 86 13.07 -5.80 -0.67
N GLY A 87 12.16 -5.21 0.11
CA GLY A 87 12.45 -4.57 1.39
C GLY A 87 11.58 -5.15 2.51
N GLU A 88 11.57 -4.48 3.67
CA GLU A 88 10.87 -4.95 4.88
C GLU A 88 9.49 -4.31 5.06
N ASP A 89 8.66 -4.34 4.01
CA ASP A 89 7.33 -3.73 3.97
C ASP A 89 6.30 -4.64 3.30
N LEU A 90 5.02 -4.25 3.45
CA LEU A 90 3.87 -4.99 2.96
C LEU A 90 3.91 -5.18 1.44
N VAL A 91 4.38 -4.19 0.67
CA VAL A 91 4.47 -4.33 -0.80
C VAL A 91 5.45 -5.42 -1.17
N SER A 92 6.58 -5.50 -0.46
CA SER A 92 7.57 -6.56 -0.65
C SER A 92 7.02 -7.94 -0.25
N ASP A 93 6.26 -8.01 0.84
CA ASP A 93 5.58 -9.25 1.25
C ASP A 93 4.58 -9.70 0.17
N LEU A 94 3.73 -8.79 -0.32
CA LEU A 94 2.71 -9.07 -1.35
C LEU A 94 3.32 -9.51 -2.69
N VAL A 95 4.45 -8.92 -3.10
CA VAL A 95 5.16 -9.31 -4.33
C VAL A 95 5.63 -10.78 -4.28
N THR A 96 5.98 -11.27 -3.09
CA THR A 96 6.40 -12.66 -2.88
C THR A 96 5.26 -13.60 -2.48
N PHE A 97 4.07 -13.04 -2.23
CA PHE A 97 2.93 -13.78 -1.73
C PHE A 97 2.27 -14.60 -2.85
N GLU A 98 2.01 -15.87 -2.55
CA GLU A 98 1.34 -16.80 -3.45
C GLU A 98 0.02 -17.27 -2.84
N VAL A 99 -1.04 -17.27 -3.64
CA VAL A 99 -2.33 -17.87 -3.30
C VAL A 99 -2.57 -19.05 -4.21
N ASP A 100 -2.84 -20.22 -3.62
CA ASP A 100 -2.99 -21.48 -4.34
C ASP A 100 -1.82 -21.78 -5.32
N GLY A 101 -0.60 -21.38 -4.93
CA GLY A 101 0.61 -21.56 -5.75
C GLY A 101 0.71 -20.61 -6.95
N ARG A 102 -0.08 -19.53 -6.97
CA ARG A 102 0.00 -18.43 -7.94
C ARG A 102 0.43 -17.16 -7.23
N ALA A 103 1.48 -16.51 -7.76
CA ALA A 103 1.84 -15.14 -7.37
C ALA A 103 0.78 -14.13 -7.84
N LEU A 104 0.61 -13.06 -7.08
CA LEU A 104 -0.27 -11.95 -7.46
C LEU A 104 0.22 -11.27 -8.75
N THR A 105 -0.73 -10.90 -9.59
CA THR A 105 -0.46 -10.09 -10.79
C THR A 105 -0.20 -8.63 -10.41
N ALA A 106 0.48 -7.89 -11.28
CA ALA A 106 0.71 -6.45 -11.08
C ALA A 106 -0.60 -5.67 -10.90
N ASP A 107 -1.67 -6.08 -11.59
CA ASP A 107 -2.98 -5.44 -11.50
C ASP A 107 -3.66 -5.71 -10.15
N GLU A 108 -3.54 -6.92 -9.61
CA GLU A 108 -4.04 -7.29 -8.28
C GLU A 108 -3.25 -6.57 -7.18
N LEU A 109 -1.92 -6.54 -7.29
CA LEU A 109 -1.05 -5.78 -6.38
C LEU A 109 -1.43 -4.30 -6.37
N ARG A 110 -1.61 -3.70 -7.55
CA ARG A 110 -2.04 -2.30 -7.68
C ARG A 110 -3.39 -2.08 -7.01
N ALA A 111 -4.38 -2.93 -7.28
CA ALA A 111 -5.72 -2.79 -6.70
C ALA A 111 -5.69 -2.86 -5.17
N ILE A 112 -4.92 -3.80 -4.60
CA ILE A 112 -4.77 -3.94 -3.15
C ILE A 112 -4.11 -2.69 -2.55
N VAL A 113 -2.96 -2.27 -3.07
CA VAL A 113 -2.20 -1.16 -2.50
C VAL A 113 -2.94 0.18 -2.65
N VAL A 114 -3.58 0.44 -3.79
CA VAL A 114 -4.43 1.63 -3.97
C VAL A 114 -5.64 1.58 -3.03
N GLY A 115 -6.28 0.42 -2.88
CA GLY A 115 -7.39 0.24 -1.94
C GLY A 115 -7.00 0.54 -0.50
N LEU A 116 -5.81 0.10 -0.07
CA LEU A 116 -5.26 0.43 1.25
C LEU A 116 -5.02 1.93 1.42
N LEU A 117 -4.39 2.58 0.44
CA LEU A 117 -4.13 4.03 0.46
C LEU A 117 -5.39 4.88 0.54
N MET A 118 -6.52 4.39 0.02
CA MET A 118 -7.80 5.10 0.00
C MET A 118 -8.78 4.65 1.11
N SER A 119 -8.35 3.81 2.05
CA SER A 119 -9.18 3.25 3.14
C SER A 119 -9.36 4.16 4.35
#